data_AF-A0AAJ1MQB5-F1
#
_entry.id   AF-A0AAJ1MQB5-F1
#
_cell.length_a   1.000
_cell.length_b   1.000
_cell.length_c   1.000
_cell.angle_alpha   90.00
_cell.angle_beta   90.00
_cell.angle_gamma   90.00
#
_symmetry.space_group_name_H-M   'P 1'
#
loop_
_entity.id
_entity.type
_entity.pdbx_description
1 polymer ?
#
loop_
_entity_poly.entity_id
_entity_poly.type
_entity_poly.pdbx_seq_one_letter_code
_entity_poly.pdbx_strand_id
1 'polypeptide(L)'
;MNKKLLILFLALLTSINLFAMGTKEEENNDSITQEQTSDGLDLVASKLGVTTDELASALGDPSQGKPDFEKVAEILNVDALLLEELMQSTMEGPSVEVDPYTININGVDLTIPYEIFTWEDLPSDVNIEKEGITEFTSEDGTTHYYETIYLPSGNLNWYQAAYLAQDAGGYLACLNTEEENDFVFSLVNDDKYFWHFEENGEHYGISIGPFLGGYQIDGSIEPAGGWTWLSGESFDYTNWAINLDDGIIDLDPRDNTQPNDSGDGQPVMGFGEMNLPVSTWGDYMDSVGTYGGTKLPGRCYGFVIEYEKDPR
;
A
#
# COMPACT_ATOMS: atom_id res chain seq x y z
N MET A 1 19.49 8.93 34.43
CA MET A 1 18.81 7.71 33.95
C MET A 1 19.65 7.09 32.83
N ASN A 2 19.67 5.76 32.65
CA ASN A 2 20.62 5.09 31.74
C ASN A 2 20.13 5.20 30.29
N LYS A 3 20.92 5.77 29.36
CA LYS A 3 20.55 5.99 27.94
C LYS A 3 19.99 4.73 27.23
N LYS A 4 20.34 3.53 27.71
CA LYS A 4 19.80 2.25 27.25
C LYS A 4 18.30 2.04 27.54
N LEU A 5 17.75 2.67 28.58
CA LEU A 5 16.35 2.53 28.98
C LEU A 5 15.40 3.35 28.09
N LEU A 6 15.91 4.46 27.54
CA LEU A 6 15.20 5.38 26.63
C LEU A 6 14.99 4.76 25.24
N ILE A 7 15.99 4.01 24.75
CA ILE A 7 15.97 3.29 23.47
C ILE A 7 14.88 2.20 23.46
N LEU A 8 14.64 1.55 24.60
CA LEU A 8 13.58 0.54 24.71
C LEU A 8 12.17 1.15 24.64
N PHE A 9 11.95 2.41 25.04
CA PHE A 9 10.61 3.01 25.06
C PHE A 9 10.03 3.21 23.67
N LEU A 10 10.80 3.84 22.77
CA LEU A 10 10.36 4.03 21.38
C LEU A 10 10.38 2.73 20.59
N ALA A 11 11.35 1.83 20.84
CA ALA A 11 11.37 0.52 20.20
C ALA A 11 10.17 -0.35 20.61
N LEU A 12 9.70 -0.25 21.87
CA LEU A 12 8.47 -0.93 22.29
C LEU A 12 7.21 -0.24 21.75
N LEU A 13 7.15 1.08 21.67
CA LEU A 13 5.99 1.79 21.11
C LEU A 13 5.84 1.58 19.59
N THR A 14 6.93 1.55 18.82
CA THR A 14 6.88 1.15 17.40
C THR A 14 6.48 -0.30 17.26
N SER A 15 6.98 -1.21 18.11
CA SER A 15 6.54 -2.61 18.10
C SER A 15 5.14 -2.83 18.70
N ILE A 16 4.57 -1.89 19.46
CA ILE A 16 3.20 -1.92 20.00
C ILE A 16 2.17 -1.37 19.01
N ASN A 17 2.50 -0.34 18.20
CA ASN A 17 1.70 -0.05 17.01
C ASN A 17 1.78 -1.21 16.00
N LEU A 18 2.91 -1.92 15.96
CA LEU A 18 3.03 -3.22 15.30
C LEU A 18 2.36 -4.38 16.05
N PHE A 19 1.86 -4.20 17.29
CA PHE A 19 1.22 -5.24 18.14
C PHE A 19 -0.30 -5.07 18.27
N ALA A 20 -0.83 -3.91 17.90
CA ALA A 20 -2.25 -3.73 17.57
C ALA A 20 -2.60 -4.39 16.23
N MET A 21 -1.59 -4.70 15.41
CA MET A 21 -1.60 -5.71 14.35
C MET A 21 -0.82 -6.96 14.84
N GLY A 22 -1.10 -8.16 14.35
CA GLY A 22 -0.69 -9.41 15.00
C GLY A 22 0.82 -9.74 14.97
N THR A 23 1.33 -10.04 16.16
CA THR A 23 2.45 -10.96 16.55
C THR A 23 3.89 -10.89 15.98
N LYS A 24 4.83 -10.70 16.93
CA LYS A 24 6.22 -11.20 17.10
C LYS A 24 6.84 -12.09 15.99
N GLU A 25 7.97 -11.63 15.45
CA GLU A 25 9.28 -12.30 15.62
C GLU A 25 10.45 -11.32 15.53
N GLU A 26 11.54 -11.68 16.21
CA GLU A 26 12.75 -10.91 16.47
C GLU A 26 13.79 -10.98 15.32
N GLU A 27 14.73 -10.03 15.37
CA GLU A 27 16.04 -10.01 14.70
C GLU A 27 16.10 -9.58 13.22
N ASN A 28 16.00 -8.26 12.98
CA ASN A 28 17.13 -7.44 12.50
C ASN A 28 16.66 -6.01 12.19
N ASN A 29 16.60 -5.14 13.20
CA ASN A 29 16.40 -3.70 12.97
C ASN A 29 17.49 -2.88 13.67
N ASP A 30 18.74 -3.19 13.33
CA ASP A 30 19.93 -2.61 13.98
C ASP A 30 20.42 -1.32 13.29
N SER A 31 19.53 -0.54 12.66
CA SER A 31 19.96 0.71 12.00
C SER A 31 19.04 1.93 12.14
N ILE A 32 18.15 1.97 13.13
CA ILE A 32 17.69 3.26 13.65
C ILE A 32 18.77 3.75 14.61
N THR A 33 19.63 4.64 14.12
CA THR A 33 20.80 5.12 14.88
C THR A 33 20.37 5.72 16.22
N GLN A 34 21.13 5.44 17.29
CA GLN A 34 20.89 5.86 18.68
C GLN A 34 20.70 7.38 18.89
N GLU A 35 20.98 8.18 17.87
CA GLU A 35 20.86 9.64 17.85
C GLU A 35 19.43 10.09 17.54
N GLN A 36 18.69 9.38 16.66
CA GLN A 36 17.35 9.80 16.23
C GLN A 36 16.23 9.54 17.26
N THR A 37 16.45 8.64 18.23
CA THR A 37 15.41 8.24 19.21
C THR A 37 15.44 9.02 20.53
N SER A 38 16.57 9.65 20.91
CA SER A 38 16.57 10.59 22.03
C SER A 38 15.91 11.93 21.67
N ASP A 39 16.03 12.33 20.40
CA ASP A 39 15.60 13.63 19.92
C ASP A 39 14.06 13.77 19.89
N GLY A 40 13.33 12.66 19.66
CA GLY A 40 11.86 12.64 19.65
C GLY A 40 11.24 12.87 21.04
N LEU A 41 11.72 12.17 22.07
CA LEU A 41 11.24 12.34 23.45
C LEU A 41 11.57 13.72 24.01
N ASP A 42 12.75 14.25 23.69
CA ASP A 42 13.15 15.61 24.06
C ASP A 42 12.24 16.67 23.41
N LEU A 43 11.82 16.45 22.16
CA LEU A 43 10.89 17.33 21.45
C LEU A 43 9.48 17.30 22.06
N VAL A 44 8.94 16.11 22.37
CA VAL A 44 7.63 15.98 23.02
C VAL A 44 7.66 16.64 24.40
N ALA A 45 8.68 16.36 25.22
CA ALA A 45 8.84 16.97 26.53
C ALA A 45 8.88 18.51 26.44
N SER A 46 9.66 19.04 25.49
CA SER A 46 9.73 20.49 25.26
C SER A 46 8.39 21.11 24.86
N LYS A 47 7.58 20.44 24.04
CA LYS A 47 6.27 20.95 23.59
C LYS A 47 5.20 20.88 24.68
N LEU A 48 5.29 19.87 25.54
CA LEU A 48 4.42 19.72 26.71
C LEU A 48 4.85 20.59 27.90
N GLY A 49 6.03 21.22 27.83
CA GLY A 49 6.56 22.06 28.90
C GLY A 49 7.04 21.27 30.12
N VAL A 50 7.39 20.00 29.93
CA VAL A 50 7.93 19.10 30.96
C VAL A 50 9.38 18.74 30.64
N THR A 51 10.09 18.15 31.59
CA THR A 51 11.42 17.57 31.31
C THR A 51 11.30 16.18 30.70
N THR A 52 12.30 15.80 29.90
CA THR A 52 12.36 14.45 29.31
C THR A 52 12.37 13.36 30.39
N ASP A 53 13.03 13.61 31.53
CA ASP A 53 13.06 12.67 32.65
C ASP A 53 11.67 12.53 33.31
N GLU A 54 10.89 13.61 33.42
CA GLU A 54 9.50 13.55 33.91
C GLU A 54 8.60 12.78 32.95
N LEU A 55 8.67 13.08 31.65
CA LEU A 55 7.91 12.39 30.61
C LEU A 55 8.24 10.89 30.58
N ALA A 56 9.52 10.53 30.55
CA ALA A 56 9.97 9.14 30.56
C ALA A 56 9.57 8.41 31.84
N SER A 57 9.58 9.09 33.00
CA SER A 57 9.14 8.49 34.26
C SER A 57 7.63 8.25 34.29
N ALA A 58 6.84 9.15 33.71
CA ALA A 58 5.39 9.01 33.64
C ALA A 58 4.95 7.90 32.66
N LEU A 59 5.67 7.72 31.56
CA LEU A 59 5.43 6.67 30.57
C LEU A 59 5.65 5.24 31.14
N GLY A 60 6.39 5.08 32.24
CA GLY A 60 6.52 3.81 32.97
C GLY A 60 7.73 2.97 32.59
N ASP A 61 7.62 1.64 32.59
CA ASP A 61 8.63 0.74 32.00
C ASP A 61 8.08 0.24 30.65
N PRO A 62 8.84 0.34 29.54
CA PRO A 62 8.37 -0.07 28.24
C PRO A 62 7.82 -1.49 28.24
N SER A 63 8.47 -2.42 28.96
CA SER A 63 8.15 -3.85 29.00
C SER A 63 6.74 -4.18 29.51
N GLN A 64 6.02 -3.20 30.03
CA GLN A 64 4.65 -3.34 30.55
C GLN A 64 3.56 -3.15 29.48
N GLY A 65 3.93 -2.87 28.22
CA GLY A 65 2.98 -2.69 27.11
C GLY A 65 2.69 -1.22 26.80
N LYS A 66 1.61 -0.95 26.03
CA LYS A 66 1.25 0.42 25.59
C LYS A 66 1.04 1.32 26.81
N PRO A 67 1.70 2.48 26.90
CA PRO A 67 1.40 3.45 27.94
C PRO A 67 -0.06 3.90 27.87
N ASP A 68 -0.66 4.07 29.04
CA ASP A 68 -1.99 4.65 29.19
C ASP A 68 -1.83 6.18 29.14
N PHE A 69 -1.99 6.77 27.96
CA PHE A 69 -1.71 8.20 27.74
C PHE A 69 -2.63 9.12 28.55
N GLU A 70 -3.86 8.68 28.90
CA GLU A 70 -4.73 9.44 29.80
C GLU A 70 -4.11 9.53 31.21
N LYS A 71 -3.59 8.41 31.73
CA LYS A 71 -2.89 8.40 33.03
C LYS A 71 -1.58 9.16 33.00
N VAL A 72 -0.82 9.06 31.91
CA VAL A 72 0.44 9.80 31.74
C VAL A 72 0.17 11.30 31.73
N ALA A 73 -0.88 11.73 31.01
CA ALA A 73 -1.31 13.12 30.97
C ALA A 73 -1.76 13.63 32.34
N GLU A 74 -2.47 12.80 33.12
CA GLU A 74 -2.87 13.12 34.49
C GLU A 74 -1.65 13.28 35.41
N ILE A 75 -0.65 12.39 35.33
CA ILE A 75 0.59 12.46 36.12
C ILE A 75 1.39 13.73 35.82
N LEU A 76 1.47 14.09 34.54
CA LEU A 76 2.23 15.25 34.08
C LEU A 76 1.42 16.56 34.15
N ASN A 77 0.12 16.48 34.42
CA ASN A 77 -0.82 17.59 34.37
C ASN A 77 -0.76 18.34 33.02
N VAL A 78 -0.83 17.57 31.92
CA VAL A 78 -0.85 18.05 30.54
C VAL A 78 -2.14 17.61 29.83
N ASP A 79 -2.38 18.16 28.64
CA ASP A 79 -3.52 17.75 27.81
C ASP A 79 -3.26 16.35 27.19
N ALA A 80 -4.22 15.44 27.35
CA ALA A 80 -4.07 14.05 26.91
C ALA A 80 -4.10 13.90 25.39
N LEU A 81 -4.93 14.69 24.68
CA LEU A 81 -5.01 14.67 23.23
C LEU A 81 -3.72 15.20 22.61
N LEU A 82 -3.19 16.29 23.16
CA LEU A 82 -1.91 16.85 22.73
C LEU A 82 -0.75 15.90 23.02
N LEU A 83 -0.72 15.24 24.18
CA LEU A 83 0.29 14.22 24.49
C LEU A 83 0.25 13.08 23.47
N GLU A 84 -0.94 12.57 23.14
CA GLU A 84 -1.11 11.50 22.18
C GLU A 84 -0.69 11.92 20.76
N GLU A 85 -1.12 13.09 20.28
CA GLU A 85 -0.75 13.65 18.98
C GLU A 85 0.76 13.84 18.85
N LEU A 86 1.42 14.39 19.88
CA LEU A 86 2.85 14.60 19.87
C LEU A 86 3.65 13.29 19.91
N MET A 87 3.19 12.31 20.71
CA MET A 87 3.81 10.99 20.75
C MET A 87 3.65 10.26 19.42
N GLN A 88 2.50 10.37 18.74
CA GLN A 88 2.27 9.81 17.40
C GLN A 88 3.15 10.48 16.34
N SER A 89 3.16 11.82 16.30
CA SER A 89 3.96 12.58 15.31
C SER A 89 5.47 12.33 15.42
N THR A 90 5.99 12.05 16.62
CA THR A 90 7.42 11.69 16.78
C THR A 90 7.72 10.24 16.41
N MET A 91 6.72 9.36 16.38
CA MET A 91 6.87 7.98 15.89
C MET A 91 6.85 7.89 14.37
N GLU A 92 6.12 8.80 13.70
CA GLU A 92 6.02 8.86 12.23
C GLU A 92 7.25 9.52 11.58
N GLY A 93 8.17 10.08 12.37
CA GLY A 93 9.27 10.91 11.88
C GLY A 93 8.79 12.30 11.48
N PRO A 94 9.68 13.24 11.11
CA PRO A 94 9.25 14.53 10.61
C PRO A 94 8.37 14.30 9.37
N SER A 95 7.08 14.65 9.46
CA SER A 95 6.28 14.95 8.29
C SER A 95 6.92 16.18 7.64
N VAL A 96 7.82 15.91 6.70
CA VAL A 96 8.15 16.91 5.70
C VAL A 96 6.83 17.15 5.00
N GLU A 97 6.22 18.34 5.15
CA GLU A 97 5.26 18.81 4.16
C GLU A 97 6.02 18.87 2.83
N VAL A 98 6.07 17.73 2.14
CA VAL A 98 6.43 17.67 0.74
C VAL A 98 5.26 18.29 0.02
N ASP A 99 5.51 19.43 -0.64
CA ASP A 99 4.51 20.03 -1.52
C ASP A 99 4.00 18.91 -2.44
N PRO A 100 2.67 18.69 -2.51
CA PRO A 100 2.12 17.59 -3.27
C PRO A 100 2.57 17.68 -4.72
N TYR A 101 3.15 16.59 -5.23
CA TYR A 101 3.64 16.46 -6.59
C TYR A 101 2.46 16.13 -7.51
N THR A 102 2.23 16.95 -8.53
CA THR A 102 1.34 16.56 -9.63
C THR A 102 2.14 15.79 -10.66
N ILE A 103 1.76 14.54 -10.90
CA ILE A 103 2.28 13.70 -11.96
C ILE A 103 1.24 13.57 -13.07
N ASN A 104 1.71 13.44 -14.30
CA ASN A 104 0.83 13.13 -15.42
C ASN A 104 1.02 11.64 -15.79
N ILE A 105 -0.08 10.88 -15.72
CA ILE A 105 -0.14 9.48 -16.18
C ILE A 105 -1.18 9.39 -17.30
N ASN A 106 -0.71 9.13 -18.52
CA ASN A 106 -1.49 9.05 -19.75
C ASN A 106 -2.47 10.22 -19.95
N GLY A 107 -2.04 11.45 -19.65
CA GLY A 107 -2.88 12.64 -19.78
C GLY A 107 -3.78 12.93 -18.57
N VAL A 108 -3.72 12.12 -17.51
CA VAL A 108 -4.41 12.33 -16.23
C VAL A 108 -3.45 12.97 -15.23
N ASP A 109 -3.83 14.11 -14.66
CA ASP A 109 -3.07 14.76 -13.59
C ASP A 109 -3.46 14.16 -12.24
N LEU A 110 -2.52 13.46 -11.59
CA LEU A 110 -2.70 12.84 -10.28
C LEU A 110 -1.81 13.56 -9.26
N THR A 111 -2.32 13.78 -8.06
CA THR A 111 -1.61 14.50 -7.00
C THR A 111 -1.16 13.53 -5.91
N ILE A 112 0.14 13.43 -5.68
CA ILE A 112 0.75 12.49 -4.73
C ILE A 112 1.75 13.18 -3.80
N PRO A 113 1.91 12.73 -2.55
CA PRO A 113 2.83 13.33 -1.59
C PRO A 113 4.26 12.75 -1.66
N TYR A 114 4.67 12.15 -2.78
CA TYR A 114 5.96 11.49 -2.92
C TYR A 114 6.50 11.57 -4.35
N GLU A 115 7.81 11.35 -4.50
CA GLU A 115 8.48 11.35 -5.81
C GLU A 115 8.27 10.02 -6.54
N ILE A 116 8.24 10.11 -7.88
CA ILE A 116 8.18 8.98 -8.80
C ILE A 116 9.53 8.79 -9.48
N PHE A 117 9.86 7.55 -9.82
CA PHE A 117 11.08 7.22 -10.58
C PHE A 117 10.76 6.55 -11.92
N THR A 118 11.74 6.60 -12.82
CA THR A 118 11.71 6.00 -14.16
C THR A 118 12.35 4.61 -14.16
N TRP A 119 12.31 3.92 -15.30
CA TRP A 119 13.12 2.72 -15.51
C TRP A 119 14.63 2.99 -15.44
N GLU A 120 15.08 4.19 -15.82
CA GLU A 120 16.50 4.58 -15.78
C GLU A 120 16.99 4.81 -14.34
N ASP A 121 16.10 5.28 -13.46
CA ASP A 121 16.40 5.69 -12.09
C ASP A 121 15.77 4.78 -11.03
N LEU A 122 15.62 3.48 -11.32
CA LEU A 122 15.06 2.51 -10.37
C LEU A 122 15.89 2.45 -9.06
N PRO A 123 15.24 2.51 -7.88
CA PRO A 123 15.90 2.26 -6.61
C PRO A 123 16.51 0.85 -6.53
N SER A 124 17.63 0.72 -5.82
CA SER A 124 18.42 -0.52 -5.80
C SER A 124 17.75 -1.74 -5.17
N ASP A 125 16.72 -1.53 -4.35
CA ASP A 125 15.89 -2.54 -3.70
C ASP A 125 14.62 -2.88 -4.50
N VAL A 126 14.33 -2.16 -5.59
CA VAL A 126 13.27 -2.50 -6.54
C VAL A 126 13.82 -3.54 -7.51
N ASN A 127 13.46 -4.80 -7.26
CA ASN A 127 13.82 -5.93 -8.11
C ASN A 127 12.66 -6.24 -9.04
N ILE A 128 12.90 -6.16 -10.35
CA ILE A 128 11.91 -6.38 -11.41
C ILE A 128 12.43 -7.39 -12.43
N GLU A 129 11.54 -8.27 -12.90
CA GLU A 129 11.74 -9.14 -14.04
C GLU A 129 10.65 -8.86 -15.10
N LYS A 130 11.06 -8.53 -16.33
CA LYS A 130 10.13 -8.34 -17.45
C LYS A 130 9.93 -9.66 -18.18
N GLU A 131 8.67 -10.08 -18.30
CA GLU A 131 8.31 -11.26 -19.10
C GLU A 131 8.21 -10.88 -20.60
N GLY A 132 8.01 -11.88 -21.47
CA GLY A 132 7.91 -11.64 -22.91
C GLY A 132 6.63 -10.91 -23.32
N ILE A 133 6.76 -9.97 -24.27
CA ILE A 133 5.61 -9.26 -24.84
C ILE A 133 4.75 -10.21 -25.69
N THR A 134 3.46 -10.26 -25.36
CA THR A 134 2.43 -11.08 -26.02
C THR A 134 1.40 -10.17 -26.69
N GLU A 135 0.84 -10.60 -27.82
CA GLU A 135 -0.20 -9.85 -28.54
C GLU A 135 -1.58 -10.46 -28.27
N PHE A 136 -2.60 -9.61 -28.23
CA PHE A 136 -4.01 -10.00 -28.20
C PHE A 136 -4.77 -9.19 -29.25
N THR A 137 -5.71 -9.83 -29.94
CA THR A 137 -6.58 -9.17 -30.91
C THR A 137 -8.02 -9.48 -30.56
N SER A 138 -8.78 -8.43 -30.23
CA SER A 138 -10.20 -8.49 -29.90
C SER A 138 -11.05 -8.84 -31.14
N GLU A 139 -12.31 -9.21 -30.91
CA GLU A 139 -13.22 -9.59 -31.99
C GLU A 139 -13.50 -8.46 -33.01
N ASP A 140 -13.38 -7.20 -32.58
CA ASP A 140 -13.52 -6.03 -33.44
C ASP A 140 -12.28 -5.76 -34.32
N GLY A 141 -11.20 -6.51 -34.11
CA GLY A 141 -9.95 -6.43 -34.86
C GLY A 141 -8.93 -5.44 -34.28
N THR A 142 -9.19 -4.85 -33.12
CA THR A 142 -8.20 -4.05 -32.37
C THR A 142 -7.13 -4.97 -31.79
N THR A 143 -5.86 -4.57 -31.86
CA THR A 143 -4.72 -5.38 -31.38
C THR A 143 -3.93 -4.59 -30.36
N HIS A 144 -3.80 -5.14 -29.15
CA HIS A 144 -2.94 -4.63 -28.09
C HIS A 144 -1.80 -5.60 -27.78
N TYR A 145 -0.75 -5.10 -27.15
CA TYR A 145 0.41 -5.87 -26.71
C TYR A 145 0.55 -5.76 -25.20
N TYR A 146 0.95 -6.85 -24.56
CA TYR A 146 0.98 -6.97 -23.11
C TYR A 146 2.34 -7.46 -22.64
N GLU A 147 2.92 -6.78 -21.64
CA GLU A 147 4.15 -7.17 -20.97
C GLU A 147 3.90 -7.31 -19.47
N THR A 148 4.04 -8.53 -18.96
CA THR A 148 3.93 -8.78 -17.53
C THR A 148 5.22 -8.41 -16.84
N ILE A 149 5.09 -7.64 -15.75
CA ILE A 149 6.20 -7.28 -14.89
C ILE A 149 6.06 -8.05 -13.58
N TYR A 150 7.03 -8.92 -13.29
CA TYR A 150 7.17 -9.56 -12.00
C TYR A 150 8.03 -8.68 -11.07
N LEU A 151 7.54 -8.44 -9.86
CA LEU A 151 8.15 -7.57 -8.87
C LEU A 151 8.39 -8.37 -7.58
N PRO A 152 9.43 -9.24 -7.51
CA PRO A 152 9.74 -10.05 -6.33
C PRO A 152 9.96 -9.22 -5.06
N SER A 153 10.33 -7.95 -5.22
CA SER A 153 10.52 -7.03 -4.11
C SER A 153 9.22 -6.59 -3.44
N GLY A 154 8.06 -6.75 -4.08
CA GLY A 154 6.76 -6.42 -3.53
C GLY A 154 6.47 -4.92 -3.38
N ASN A 155 7.47 -4.06 -3.57
CA ASN A 155 7.62 -2.78 -2.88
C ASN A 155 7.09 -1.55 -3.63
N LEU A 156 6.38 -1.73 -4.75
CA LEU A 156 5.75 -0.64 -5.50
C LEU A 156 4.31 -0.40 -5.07
N ASN A 157 3.89 0.86 -5.13
CA ASN A 157 2.48 1.23 -5.11
C ASN A 157 1.92 1.38 -6.52
N TRP A 158 0.61 1.61 -6.63
CA TRP A 158 -0.07 1.68 -7.91
C TRP A 158 0.46 2.83 -8.78
N TYR A 159 0.70 4.02 -8.23
CA TYR A 159 1.19 5.17 -8.99
C TYR A 159 2.59 4.95 -9.57
N GLN A 160 3.49 4.29 -8.84
CA GLN A 160 4.79 3.90 -9.36
C GLN A 160 4.65 2.89 -10.50
N ALA A 161 3.80 1.86 -10.35
CA ALA A 161 3.55 0.89 -11.41
C ALA A 161 2.93 1.54 -12.66
N ALA A 162 1.97 2.44 -12.48
CA ALA A 162 1.33 3.20 -13.53
C ALA A 162 2.30 4.13 -14.27
N TYR A 163 3.19 4.80 -13.54
CA TYR A 163 4.20 5.64 -14.16
C TYR A 163 5.28 4.83 -14.87
N LEU A 164 5.71 3.69 -14.33
CA LEU A 164 6.63 2.78 -15.03
C LEU A 164 5.99 2.22 -16.31
N ALA A 165 4.70 1.90 -16.30
CA ALA A 165 3.98 1.51 -17.51
C ALA A 165 4.00 2.63 -18.57
N GLN A 166 3.74 3.87 -18.15
CA GLN A 166 3.88 5.06 -19.02
C GLN A 166 5.31 5.26 -19.53
N ASP A 167 6.33 5.14 -18.67
CA ASP A 167 7.73 5.32 -19.03
C ASP A 167 8.21 4.25 -20.04
N ALA A 168 7.57 3.08 -20.05
CA ALA A 168 7.76 2.06 -21.08
C ALA A 168 7.05 2.40 -22.42
N GLY A 169 6.18 3.41 -22.45
CA GLY A 169 5.37 3.79 -23.61
C GLY A 169 3.99 3.13 -23.66
N GLY A 170 3.54 2.53 -22.56
CA GLY A 170 2.21 1.93 -22.42
C GLY A 170 1.40 2.55 -21.27
N TYR A 171 0.50 1.77 -20.70
CA TYR A 171 -0.25 2.08 -19.47
C TYR A 171 -0.53 0.77 -18.73
N LEU A 172 -0.95 0.83 -17.46
CA LEU A 172 -1.41 -0.39 -16.80
C LEU A 172 -2.64 -0.95 -17.52
N ALA A 173 -2.69 -2.27 -17.70
CA ALA A 173 -3.70 -2.93 -18.54
C ALA A 173 -5.14 -2.51 -18.18
N CYS A 174 -5.91 -2.16 -19.21
CA CYS A 174 -7.29 -1.68 -19.16
C CYS A 174 -8.17 -2.68 -19.91
N LEU A 175 -9.07 -3.35 -19.20
CA LEU A 175 -9.72 -4.57 -19.69
C LEU A 175 -11.17 -4.25 -20.10
N ASN A 176 -11.45 -4.22 -21.40
CA ASN A 176 -12.74 -3.76 -21.92
C ASN A 176 -13.69 -4.91 -22.32
N THR A 177 -13.19 -6.15 -22.37
CA THR A 177 -14.01 -7.33 -22.67
C THR A 177 -13.66 -8.53 -21.79
N GLU A 178 -14.56 -9.51 -21.74
CA GLU A 178 -14.33 -10.78 -21.04
C GLU A 178 -13.13 -11.54 -21.64
N GLU A 179 -13.01 -11.57 -22.96
CA GLU A 179 -11.92 -12.26 -23.66
C GLU A 179 -10.56 -11.61 -23.38
N GLU A 180 -10.52 -10.28 -23.31
CA GLU A 180 -9.31 -9.53 -22.96
C GLU A 180 -8.93 -9.75 -21.49
N ASN A 181 -9.90 -9.71 -20.59
CA ASN A 181 -9.70 -10.00 -19.18
C ASN A 181 -9.13 -11.40 -18.95
N ASP A 182 -9.73 -12.41 -19.57
CA ASP A 182 -9.26 -13.80 -19.47
C ASP A 182 -7.87 -13.98 -20.07
N PHE A 183 -7.59 -13.31 -21.19
CA PHE A 183 -6.27 -13.31 -21.80
C PHE A 183 -5.22 -12.70 -20.86
N VAL A 184 -5.45 -11.49 -20.35
CA VAL A 184 -4.50 -10.81 -19.46
C VAL A 184 -4.32 -11.59 -18.17
N PHE A 185 -5.39 -12.09 -17.57
CA PHE A 185 -5.30 -12.94 -16.38
C PHE A 185 -4.47 -14.21 -16.64
N SER A 186 -4.56 -14.81 -17.83
CA SER A 186 -3.75 -15.99 -18.18
C SER A 186 -2.24 -15.74 -18.16
N LEU A 187 -1.81 -14.47 -18.32
CA LEU A 187 -0.41 -14.08 -18.24
C LEU A 187 0.09 -14.00 -16.78
N VAL A 188 -0.82 -13.86 -15.82
CA VAL A 188 -0.54 -13.60 -14.41
C VAL A 188 -1.17 -14.59 -13.43
N ASN A 189 -1.80 -15.68 -13.89
CA ASN A 189 -2.43 -16.71 -13.06
C ASN A 189 -1.41 -17.65 -12.35
N ASP A 190 -0.27 -17.10 -11.95
CA ASP A 190 0.71 -17.77 -11.09
C ASP A 190 0.73 -17.05 -9.75
N ASP A 191 0.74 -17.83 -8.66
CA ASP A 191 0.73 -17.34 -7.28
C ASP A 191 1.84 -16.32 -7.00
N LYS A 192 2.99 -16.40 -7.71
CA LYS A 192 4.12 -15.47 -7.54
C LYS A 192 3.75 -13.99 -7.75
N TYR A 193 2.66 -13.71 -8.46
CA TYR A 193 2.23 -12.36 -8.78
C TYR A 193 1.29 -11.73 -7.72
N PHE A 194 0.84 -12.52 -6.75
CA PHE A 194 -0.14 -12.12 -5.75
C PHE A 194 0.52 -11.92 -4.39
N TRP A 195 0.03 -10.94 -3.64
CA TRP A 195 0.33 -10.82 -2.22
C TRP A 195 -0.81 -11.47 -1.43
N HIS A 196 -0.46 -12.18 -0.36
CA HIS A 196 -1.42 -12.88 0.48
C HIS A 196 -1.51 -12.24 1.85
N PHE A 197 -2.74 -11.96 2.29
CA PHE A 197 -3.02 -11.71 3.70
C PHE A 197 -2.68 -12.95 4.53
N GLU A 198 -2.48 -12.77 5.84
CA GLU A 198 -2.27 -13.90 6.74
C GLU A 198 -3.53 -14.77 6.83
N GLU A 199 -3.37 -16.10 6.78
CA GLU A 199 -4.47 -17.07 6.87
C GLU A 199 -5.26 -16.96 8.19
N ASN A 200 -4.64 -16.47 9.27
CA ASN A 200 -5.29 -16.27 10.57
C ASN A 200 -5.63 -14.80 10.85
N GLY A 201 -5.51 -13.93 9.84
CA GLY A 201 -5.75 -12.50 9.94
C GLY A 201 -7.19 -12.11 9.66
N GLU A 202 -7.45 -10.80 9.69
CA GLU A 202 -8.78 -10.24 9.41
C GLU A 202 -9.26 -10.50 7.98
N HIS A 203 -8.34 -10.75 7.03
CA HIS A 203 -8.61 -11.04 5.63
C HIS A 203 -8.27 -12.49 5.24
N TYR A 204 -8.24 -13.42 6.21
CA TYR A 204 -8.23 -14.88 6.05
C TYR A 204 -7.50 -15.43 4.80
N GLY A 205 -6.27 -15.01 4.50
CA GLY A 205 -5.51 -15.53 3.35
C GLY A 205 -5.93 -15.02 1.96
N ILE A 206 -6.71 -13.93 1.88
CA ILE A 206 -7.09 -13.29 0.61
C ILE A 206 -5.82 -12.89 -0.17
N SER A 207 -5.88 -13.04 -1.48
CA SER A 207 -4.83 -12.74 -2.43
C SER A 207 -5.20 -11.51 -3.24
N ILE A 208 -4.27 -10.57 -3.41
CA ILE A 208 -4.47 -9.33 -4.18
C ILE A 208 -3.32 -9.06 -5.14
N GLY A 209 -3.64 -8.31 -6.19
CA GLY A 209 -2.74 -8.00 -7.31
C GLY A 209 -2.79 -9.08 -8.40
N PRO A 210 -2.05 -8.93 -9.50
CA PRO A 210 -1.36 -7.74 -9.99
C PRO A 210 -2.23 -6.49 -10.15
N PHE A 211 -1.58 -5.33 -10.19
CA PHE A 211 -2.27 -4.07 -10.50
C PHE A 211 -2.76 -4.02 -11.96
N LEU A 212 -3.92 -3.38 -12.13
CA LEU A 212 -4.55 -3.03 -13.40
C LEU A 212 -4.74 -1.52 -13.50
N GLY A 213 -5.07 -1.00 -14.67
CA GLY A 213 -5.08 0.44 -14.96
C GLY A 213 -6.33 1.19 -14.55
N GLY A 214 -7.22 0.57 -13.79
CA GLY A 214 -8.45 1.23 -13.35
C GLY A 214 -8.22 2.01 -12.07
N TYR A 215 -8.82 3.20 -12.02
CA TYR A 215 -8.78 4.08 -10.86
C TYR A 215 -10.10 4.82 -10.70
N GLN A 216 -10.34 5.33 -9.50
CA GLN A 216 -11.49 6.15 -9.18
C GLN A 216 -11.12 7.63 -9.23
N ILE A 217 -11.95 8.46 -9.90
CA ILE A 217 -11.76 9.91 -9.91
C ILE A 217 -11.96 10.47 -8.50
N ASP A 218 -11.03 11.30 -8.03
CA ASP A 218 -11.11 11.93 -6.70
C ASP A 218 -12.45 12.64 -6.45
N GLY A 219 -13.03 12.41 -5.27
CA GLY A 219 -14.34 12.92 -4.88
C GLY A 219 -15.55 12.21 -5.53
N SER A 220 -15.37 11.05 -6.14
CA SER A 220 -16.46 10.22 -6.65
C SER A 220 -17.32 9.62 -5.53
N ILE A 221 -18.49 9.09 -5.92
CA ILE A 221 -19.41 8.47 -4.98
C ILE A 221 -18.95 7.04 -4.72
N GLU A 222 -18.47 6.77 -3.53
CA GLU A 222 -18.07 5.43 -3.10
C GLU A 222 -19.25 4.45 -2.96
N PRO A 223 -19.03 3.13 -3.14
CA PRO A 223 -17.74 2.51 -3.51
C PRO A 223 -17.52 2.36 -5.04
N ALA A 224 -18.58 2.54 -5.83
CA ALA A 224 -18.59 2.13 -7.25
C ALA A 224 -18.66 3.28 -8.26
N GLY A 225 -18.70 4.53 -7.81
CA GLY A 225 -18.80 5.69 -8.70
C GLY A 225 -17.45 6.11 -9.27
N GLY A 226 -17.44 6.58 -10.52
CA GLY A 226 -16.27 7.29 -11.06
C GLY A 226 -15.04 6.44 -11.39
N TRP A 227 -15.17 5.11 -11.39
CA TRP A 227 -14.17 4.21 -11.96
C TRP A 227 -13.95 4.51 -13.45
N THR A 228 -12.69 4.58 -13.85
CA THR A 228 -12.27 4.85 -15.23
C THR A 228 -10.92 4.20 -15.51
N TRP A 229 -10.63 4.01 -16.80
CA TRP A 229 -9.38 3.42 -17.27
C TRP A 229 -8.33 4.49 -17.53
N LEU A 230 -7.07 4.18 -17.22
CA LEU A 230 -5.93 5.01 -17.63
C LEU A 230 -5.84 5.16 -19.15
N SER A 231 -6.32 4.20 -19.95
CA SER A 231 -6.37 4.31 -21.43
C SER A 231 -7.30 5.44 -21.91
N GLY A 232 -8.25 5.88 -21.08
CA GLY A 232 -9.31 6.82 -21.44
C GLY A 232 -10.49 6.18 -22.18
N GLU A 233 -10.51 4.86 -22.34
CA GLU A 233 -11.63 4.10 -22.88
C GLU A 233 -12.82 4.08 -21.91
N SER A 234 -14.00 3.68 -22.43
CA SER A 234 -15.21 3.58 -21.61
C SER A 234 -15.10 2.46 -20.58
N PHE A 235 -15.43 2.74 -19.33
CA PHE A 235 -15.50 1.76 -18.26
C PHE A 235 -16.86 1.02 -18.27
N ASP A 236 -17.12 0.24 -19.32
CA ASP A 236 -18.42 -0.43 -19.54
C ASP A 236 -18.43 -1.92 -19.14
N TYR A 237 -17.32 -2.62 -19.32
CA TYR A 237 -17.13 -3.99 -18.84
C TYR A 237 -16.60 -3.98 -17.42
N THR A 238 -17.16 -4.84 -16.56
CA THR A 238 -16.71 -5.00 -15.19
C THR A 238 -16.62 -6.46 -14.79
N ASN A 239 -15.55 -6.85 -14.10
CA ASN A 239 -15.40 -8.17 -13.52
C ASN A 239 -15.07 -8.12 -12.02
N TRP A 240 -15.75 -7.24 -11.29
CA TRP A 240 -15.58 -7.11 -9.84
C TRP A 240 -15.82 -8.44 -9.11
N ALA A 241 -15.01 -8.72 -8.09
CA ALA A 241 -15.17 -9.91 -7.27
C ALA A 241 -16.52 -9.87 -6.53
N ILE A 242 -17.12 -11.05 -6.39
CA ILE A 242 -18.38 -11.24 -5.68
C ILE A 242 -18.14 -12.25 -4.57
N ASN A 243 -18.80 -12.05 -3.43
CA ASN A 243 -18.66 -12.97 -2.31
C ASN A 243 -19.15 -14.39 -2.64
N LEU A 244 -18.26 -15.37 -2.54
CA LEU A 244 -18.55 -16.77 -2.86
C LEU A 244 -18.75 -17.62 -1.60
N ASP A 245 -17.94 -17.43 -0.55
CA ASP A 245 -17.90 -18.22 0.70
C ASP A 245 -18.05 -19.74 0.43
N ASP A 246 -17.29 -20.26 -0.54
CA ASP A 246 -17.43 -21.63 -1.05
C ASP A 246 -16.50 -22.63 -0.33
N GLY A 247 -15.60 -22.14 0.52
CA GLY A 247 -14.63 -22.95 1.24
C GLY A 247 -13.50 -23.50 0.35
N ILE A 248 -13.34 -22.98 -0.87
CA ILE A 248 -12.30 -23.40 -1.82
C ILE A 248 -11.59 -22.19 -2.43
N ILE A 249 -12.32 -21.37 -3.18
CA ILE A 249 -11.85 -20.15 -3.82
C ILE A 249 -11.96 -18.99 -2.84
N ASP A 250 -13.01 -19.01 -2.03
CA ASP A 250 -13.29 -18.02 -1.00
C ASP A 250 -13.46 -18.73 0.34
N LEU A 251 -12.46 -18.56 1.19
CA LEU A 251 -12.41 -19.05 2.55
C LEU A 251 -12.74 -17.95 3.56
N ASP A 252 -12.82 -16.70 3.12
CA ASP A 252 -13.07 -15.56 3.99
C ASP A 252 -14.55 -15.54 4.39
N PRO A 253 -14.88 -15.60 5.69
CA PRO A 253 -16.27 -15.57 6.13
C PRO A 253 -16.91 -14.17 6.03
N ARG A 254 -16.16 -13.14 5.64
CA ARG A 254 -16.65 -11.77 5.45
C ARG A 254 -17.15 -11.58 4.02
N ASP A 255 -18.07 -10.63 3.84
CA ASP A 255 -18.46 -10.17 2.50
C ASP A 255 -17.30 -9.42 1.84
N ASN A 256 -16.69 -10.03 0.83
CA ASN A 256 -15.62 -9.48 -0.01
C ASN A 256 -16.13 -9.04 -1.39
N THR A 257 -17.43 -8.75 -1.57
CA THR A 257 -17.96 -8.17 -2.82
C THR A 257 -17.30 -6.82 -3.12
N GLN A 258 -16.95 -6.55 -4.38
CA GLN A 258 -16.18 -5.37 -4.81
C GLN A 258 -16.98 -4.49 -5.81
N PRO A 259 -16.60 -3.21 -5.99
CA PRO A 259 -15.72 -2.45 -5.09
C PRO A 259 -16.44 -2.19 -3.76
N ASN A 260 -15.72 -2.16 -2.64
CA ASN A 260 -16.34 -1.99 -1.32
C ASN A 260 -15.81 -0.82 -0.48
N ASP A 261 -14.73 -0.16 -0.89
CA ASP A 261 -14.10 0.92 -0.11
C ASP A 261 -13.98 0.55 1.38
N SER A 262 -13.40 -0.62 1.65
CA SER A 262 -13.31 -1.24 2.98
C SER A 262 -12.46 -0.48 4.01
N GLY A 263 -11.86 0.66 3.66
CA GLY A 263 -11.18 1.54 4.61
C GLY A 263 -10.20 2.53 3.97
N ASP A 264 -10.38 3.82 4.29
CA ASP A 264 -9.52 4.96 3.95
C ASP A 264 -9.31 5.27 2.45
N GLY A 265 -10.24 4.83 1.59
CA GLY A 265 -10.18 5.06 0.15
C GLY A 265 -9.45 3.93 -0.57
N GLN A 266 -10.16 3.26 -1.47
CA GLN A 266 -9.60 2.24 -2.35
C GLN A 266 -9.69 2.65 -3.83
N PRO A 267 -8.98 3.71 -4.26
CA PRO A 267 -9.26 4.33 -5.55
C PRO A 267 -8.52 3.68 -6.72
N VAL A 268 -7.91 2.50 -6.53
CA VAL A 268 -7.16 1.79 -7.59
C VAL A 268 -7.53 0.31 -7.59
N MET A 269 -7.19 -0.45 -8.64
CA MET A 269 -7.61 -1.86 -8.73
C MET A 269 -6.50 -2.83 -9.11
N GLY A 270 -6.82 -4.12 -8.97
CA GLY A 270 -6.08 -5.22 -9.57
C GLY A 270 -6.86 -6.53 -9.47
N PHE A 271 -6.27 -7.63 -9.93
CA PHE A 271 -6.87 -8.96 -9.78
C PHE A 271 -6.89 -9.41 -8.32
N GLY A 272 -7.82 -10.29 -7.94
CA GLY A 272 -7.82 -10.96 -6.64
C GLY A 272 -9.13 -10.86 -5.85
N GLU A 273 -8.99 -10.58 -4.56
CA GLU A 273 -10.04 -10.59 -3.52
C GLU A 273 -10.58 -11.99 -3.21
N MET A 274 -9.79 -13.03 -3.49
CA MET A 274 -10.09 -14.43 -3.22
C MET A 274 -8.85 -15.14 -2.65
N ASN A 275 -9.00 -16.33 -2.08
CA ASN A 275 -7.89 -17.11 -1.53
C ASN A 275 -6.99 -17.77 -2.59
N LEU A 276 -7.37 -17.68 -3.85
CA LEU A 276 -6.61 -18.16 -4.99
C LEU A 276 -6.52 -17.06 -6.05
N PRO A 277 -5.52 -17.10 -6.95
CA PRO A 277 -5.53 -16.31 -8.16
C PRO A 277 -6.86 -16.47 -8.92
N VAL A 278 -7.53 -15.35 -9.17
CA VAL A 278 -8.82 -15.28 -9.89
C VAL A 278 -8.83 -14.10 -10.86
N SER A 279 -9.62 -14.21 -11.93
CA SER A 279 -9.72 -13.17 -12.95
C SER A 279 -10.62 -11.99 -12.55
N THR A 280 -11.23 -12.04 -11.37
CA THR A 280 -12.05 -10.95 -10.83
C THR A 280 -11.20 -9.86 -10.21
N TRP A 281 -11.79 -8.67 -10.07
CA TRP A 281 -11.10 -7.46 -9.63
C TRP A 281 -11.47 -7.05 -8.20
N GLY A 282 -10.49 -6.50 -7.49
CA GLY A 282 -10.68 -5.82 -6.21
C GLY A 282 -10.29 -4.35 -6.28
N ASP A 283 -10.91 -3.53 -5.43
CA ASP A 283 -10.47 -2.17 -5.17
C ASP A 283 -9.44 -2.15 -4.02
N TYR A 284 -8.34 -1.43 -4.24
CA TYR A 284 -7.17 -1.42 -3.37
C TYR A 284 -6.83 -0.01 -2.93
N MET A 285 -6.25 0.08 -1.73
CA MET A 285 -5.61 1.30 -1.24
C MET A 285 -4.47 1.68 -2.17
N ASP A 286 -4.43 2.91 -2.63
CA ASP A 286 -3.41 3.43 -3.54
C ASP A 286 -2.04 3.64 -2.86
N SER A 287 -2.05 3.77 -1.53
CA SER A 287 -0.89 4.00 -0.68
C SER A 287 -0.12 2.73 -0.31
N VAL A 288 -0.63 1.53 -0.61
CA VAL A 288 0.08 0.28 -0.31
C VAL A 288 1.35 0.18 -1.16
N GLY A 289 2.50 0.12 -0.51
CA GLY A 289 3.81 0.11 -1.18
C GLY A 289 4.87 0.90 -0.41
N THR A 290 6.13 0.58 -0.64
CA THR A 290 7.25 1.18 0.11
C THR A 290 7.61 2.58 -0.40
N TYR A 291 7.18 2.92 -1.62
CA TYR A 291 7.42 4.20 -2.28
C TYR A 291 6.21 5.15 -2.26
N GLY A 292 5.35 5.02 -1.24
CA GLY A 292 4.21 5.91 -0.99
C GLY A 292 4.48 6.98 0.07
N GLY A 293 3.43 7.72 0.44
CA GLY A 293 3.51 8.77 1.49
C GLY A 293 3.83 8.18 2.86
N THR A 294 3.36 6.96 3.11
CA THR A 294 3.77 6.10 4.24
C THR A 294 4.52 4.91 3.66
N LYS A 295 5.72 4.63 4.17
CA LYS A 295 6.51 3.47 3.75
C LYS A 295 5.95 2.19 4.36
N LEU A 296 4.96 1.59 3.71
CA LEU A 296 4.38 0.31 4.10
C LEU A 296 5.17 -0.86 3.48
N PRO A 297 5.16 -2.05 4.12
CA PRO A 297 5.63 -3.26 3.45
C PRO A 297 4.84 -3.44 2.16
N GLY A 298 5.58 -3.69 1.08
CA GLY A 298 5.03 -3.85 -0.25
C GLY A 298 3.99 -4.99 -0.34
N ARG A 299 2.90 -4.76 -1.09
CA ARG A 299 1.79 -5.72 -1.29
C ARG A 299 1.48 -5.98 -2.76
N CYS A 300 2.39 -5.62 -3.67
CA CYS A 300 2.20 -5.84 -5.10
C CYS A 300 3.39 -6.60 -5.65
N TYR A 301 3.17 -7.80 -6.18
CA TYR A 301 4.23 -8.62 -6.78
C TYR A 301 4.19 -8.65 -8.31
N GLY A 302 3.30 -7.89 -8.93
CA GLY A 302 3.32 -7.69 -10.36
C GLY A 302 2.33 -6.68 -10.87
N PHE A 303 2.52 -6.30 -12.12
CA PHE A 303 1.60 -5.47 -12.89
C PHE A 303 1.72 -5.81 -14.37
N VAL A 304 0.69 -5.50 -15.15
CA VAL A 304 0.69 -5.74 -16.60
C VAL A 304 0.70 -4.41 -17.32
N ILE A 305 1.66 -4.23 -18.21
CA ILE A 305 1.72 -3.08 -19.12
C ILE A 305 1.00 -3.46 -20.40
N GLU A 306 0.10 -2.60 -20.84
CA GLU A 306 -0.57 -2.67 -22.14
C GLU A 306 0.00 -1.60 -23.07
N TYR A 307 0.16 -1.96 -24.34
CA TYR A 307 0.65 -1.10 -25.40
C TYR A 307 -0.27 -1.12 -26.61
N GLU A 308 -0.61 0.07 -27.09
CA GLU A 308 -1.37 0.32 -28.32
C GLU A 308 -0.67 -0.15 -29.60
N LYS A 309 0.65 -0.32 -29.54
CA LYS A 309 1.51 -0.70 -30.67
C LYS A 309 2.62 -1.59 -30.18
N ASP A 310 3.12 -2.45 -31.07
CA ASP A 310 4.22 -3.36 -30.75
C ASP A 310 5.45 -2.59 -30.25
N PRO A 311 5.89 -2.79 -29.00
CA PRO A 311 7.03 -2.08 -28.44
C PRO A 311 8.39 -2.76 -28.74
N ARG A 312 8.41 -3.86 -29.50
CA ARG A 312 9.63 -4.65 -29.82
C ARG A 312 10.44 -4.14 -31.01
#